data_AF-G7QBL7-F1
#
_entry.id   AF-G7QBL7-F1
#
_cell.length_a   1.000
_cell.length_b   1.000
_cell.length_c   1.000
_cell.angle_alpha   90.00
_cell.angle_beta   90.00
_cell.angle_gamma   90.00
#
_symmetry.space_group_name_H-M   'P 1'
#
loop_
_entity.id
_entity.type
_entity.pdbx_description
1 polymer ?
#
loop_
_entity_poly.entity_id
_entity_poly.type
_entity_poly.pdbx_seq_one_letter_code
_entity_poly.pdbx_strand_id
1 'polypeptide(L)'
;MRTSIMLPGVFLLLLALATAAVGGESGFPLSVGGQSLTLARDSRRGDVAAALARALPQEQPSVLSPERIQYDVIAAPGQGPVSLAFDFDAQGRFTGAIIDAMLKEQNPVAAQLAAWLRAKAGNGVRRTGDRVWTHGGFRFRLTEVHMAGEESAYRMRIDRQPR
;
A
#
# COMPACT_ATOMS: atom_id res chain seq x y z
N MET A 1 -49.43 -58.89 18.12
CA MET A 1 -48.20 -58.48 18.85
C MET A 1 -47.28 -57.81 17.84
N ARG A 2 -47.01 -56.52 18.02
CA ARG A 2 -46.22 -55.68 17.11
C ARG A 2 -44.73 -55.81 17.47
N THR A 3 -43.90 -56.24 16.53
CA THR A 3 -42.43 -56.20 16.64
C THR A 3 -41.92 -54.95 15.94
N SER A 4 -41.50 -53.97 16.74
CA SER A 4 -40.88 -52.72 16.28
C SER A 4 -39.40 -52.97 16.00
N ILE A 5 -38.97 -52.79 14.74
CA ILE A 5 -37.56 -52.77 14.35
C ILE A 5 -37.10 -51.30 14.42
N MET A 6 -36.26 -50.99 15.40
CA MET A 6 -35.55 -49.71 15.46
C MET A 6 -34.34 -49.76 14.53
N LEU A 7 -34.34 -48.92 13.50
CA LEU A 7 -33.15 -48.58 12.71
C LEU A 7 -32.51 -47.33 13.33
N PRO A 8 -31.21 -47.35 13.69
CA PRO A 8 -30.51 -46.14 14.06
C PRO A 8 -30.17 -45.36 12.77
N GLY A 9 -30.87 -44.25 12.55
CA GLY A 9 -30.57 -43.29 11.50
C GLY A 9 -29.20 -42.67 11.75
N VAL A 10 -28.23 -43.09 10.94
CA VAL A 10 -26.87 -42.53 10.86
C VAL A 10 -26.98 -41.06 10.46
N PHE A 11 -26.78 -40.16 11.43
CA PHE A 11 -26.69 -38.73 11.21
C PHE A 11 -25.32 -38.41 10.59
N LEU A 12 -25.24 -38.47 9.26
CA LEU A 12 -24.06 -38.09 8.49
C LEU A 12 -23.93 -36.56 8.52
N LEU A 13 -23.19 -36.06 9.51
CA LEU A 13 -22.80 -34.66 9.63
C LEU A 13 -21.73 -34.37 8.57
N LEU A 14 -22.14 -33.96 7.37
CA LEU A 14 -21.26 -33.40 6.35
C LEU A 14 -20.71 -32.06 6.87
N LEU A 15 -19.55 -32.12 7.54
CA LEU A 15 -18.71 -30.94 7.78
C LEU A 15 -18.27 -30.40 6.42
N ALA A 16 -19.04 -29.46 5.88
CA ALA A 16 -18.53 -28.55 4.86
C ALA A 16 -17.45 -27.70 5.53
N LEU A 17 -16.20 -28.16 5.43
CA LEU A 17 -15.01 -27.32 5.60
C LEU A 17 -15.08 -26.24 4.53
N ALA A 18 -15.79 -25.15 4.83
CA ALA A 18 -15.58 -23.89 4.16
C ALA A 18 -14.12 -23.52 4.41
N THR A 19 -13.28 -23.91 3.45
CA THR A 19 -11.91 -23.44 3.37
C THR A 19 -12.06 -21.98 2.97
N ALA A 20 -12.26 -21.12 3.97
CA ALA A 20 -12.08 -19.69 3.78
C ALA A 20 -10.62 -19.57 3.35
N ALA A 21 -10.41 -19.41 2.04
CA ALA A 21 -9.15 -18.97 1.52
C ALA A 21 -8.78 -17.74 2.35
N VAL A 22 -7.69 -17.85 3.11
CA VAL A 22 -7.07 -16.71 3.75
C VAL A 22 -6.50 -15.88 2.61
N GLY A 23 -7.39 -15.15 1.91
CA GLY A 23 -7.06 -14.08 1.01
C GLY A 23 -6.55 -12.95 1.88
N GLY A 24 -5.29 -13.06 2.30
CA GLY A 24 -4.61 -11.96 2.98
C GLY A 24 -4.81 -10.68 2.16
N GLU A 25 -5.12 -9.58 2.85
CA GLU A 25 -5.34 -8.27 2.24
C GLU A 25 -4.33 -8.05 1.11
N SER A 26 -4.81 -7.98 -0.13
CA SER A 26 -3.96 -7.96 -1.33
C SER A 26 -3.33 -6.59 -1.60
N GLY A 27 -3.59 -5.62 -0.72
CA GLY A 27 -3.17 -4.24 -0.83
C GLY A 27 -2.56 -3.70 0.47
N PHE A 28 -2.21 -2.41 0.41
CA PHE A 28 -1.62 -1.67 1.53
C PHE A 28 -2.24 -0.27 1.61
N PRO A 29 -2.38 0.29 2.81
CA PRO A 29 -2.93 1.62 2.99
C PRO A 29 -1.87 2.69 2.72
N LEU A 30 -2.31 3.83 2.20
CA LEU A 30 -1.57 5.06 2.09
C LEU A 30 -2.42 6.20 2.64
N SER A 31 -1.97 6.86 3.71
CA SER A 31 -2.67 8.01 4.27
C SER A 31 -2.20 9.29 3.59
N VAL A 32 -3.08 9.96 2.86
CA VAL A 32 -2.80 11.23 2.17
C VAL A 32 -3.87 12.24 2.58
N GLY A 33 -3.48 13.44 3.01
CA GLY A 33 -4.43 14.48 3.42
C GLY A 33 -5.41 14.04 4.52
N GLY A 34 -5.00 13.10 5.39
CA GLY A 34 -5.87 12.51 6.42
C GLY A 34 -6.86 11.46 5.90
N GLN A 35 -6.90 11.18 4.60
CA GLN A 35 -7.70 10.11 4.00
C GLN A 35 -6.85 8.87 3.78
N SER A 36 -7.41 7.68 4.02
CA SER A 36 -6.75 6.40 3.73
C SER A 36 -7.13 5.91 2.33
N LEU A 37 -6.13 5.66 1.49
CA LEU A 37 -6.23 5.04 0.18
C LEU A 37 -5.63 3.63 0.23
N THR A 38 -6.41 2.61 -0.10
CA THR A 38 -5.88 1.24 -0.25
C THR A 38 -5.38 1.02 -1.68
N LEU A 39 -4.10 0.68 -1.82
CA LEU A 39 -3.46 0.36 -3.09
C LEU A 39 -3.17 -1.13 -3.22
N ALA A 40 -3.48 -1.68 -4.38
CA ALA A 40 -3.28 -3.09 -4.73
C ALA A 40 -2.88 -3.23 -6.20
N ARG A 41 -2.54 -4.45 -6.64
CA ARG A 41 -2.06 -4.72 -8.02
C ARG A 41 -3.11 -4.46 -9.11
N ASP A 42 -4.38 -4.46 -8.73
CA ASP A 42 -5.55 -4.25 -9.57
C ASP A 42 -6.13 -2.82 -9.43
N SER A 43 -5.59 -2.00 -8.53
CA SER A 43 -5.94 -0.58 -8.42
C SER A 43 -5.80 0.11 -9.78
N ARG A 44 -6.86 0.80 -10.18
CA ARG A 44 -6.91 1.51 -11.47
C ARG A 44 -6.53 2.97 -11.30
N ARG A 45 -5.89 3.51 -12.33
CA ARG A 45 -5.50 4.92 -12.39
C ARG A 45 -6.66 5.87 -12.10
N GLY A 46 -7.83 5.63 -12.69
CA GLY A 46 -9.02 6.47 -12.47
C GLY A 46 -9.44 6.51 -11.00
N ASP A 47 -9.44 5.36 -10.33
CA ASP A 47 -9.82 5.25 -8.92
C ASP A 47 -8.79 5.93 -8.00
N VAL A 48 -7.50 5.73 -8.29
CA VAL A 48 -6.40 6.40 -7.57
C VAL A 48 -6.47 7.90 -7.77
N ALA A 49 -6.68 8.38 -8.99
CA ALA A 49 -6.84 9.82 -9.28
C ALA A 49 -8.01 10.43 -8.51
N ALA A 50 -9.17 9.78 -8.53
CA ALA A 50 -10.36 10.24 -7.82
C ALA A 50 -10.15 10.26 -6.30
N ALA A 51 -9.45 9.27 -5.75
CA ALA A 51 -9.11 9.24 -4.33
C ALA A 51 -8.13 10.37 -3.95
N LEU A 52 -7.09 10.61 -4.76
CA LEU A 52 -6.14 11.70 -4.54
C LEU A 52 -6.81 13.08 -4.62
N ALA A 53 -7.70 13.30 -5.59
CA ALA A 53 -8.44 14.55 -5.69
C ALA A 53 -9.35 14.82 -4.47
N ARG A 54 -9.92 13.77 -3.86
CA ARG A 54 -10.67 13.90 -2.60
C ARG A 54 -9.75 14.15 -1.39
N ALA A 55 -8.58 13.51 -1.37
CA ALA A 55 -7.61 13.64 -0.29
C ALA A 55 -6.90 15.00 -0.30
N LEU A 56 -6.71 15.59 -1.48
CA LEU A 56 -5.97 16.83 -1.70
C LEU A 56 -6.83 17.83 -2.51
N PRO A 57 -7.97 18.29 -1.98
CA PRO A 57 -8.94 19.07 -2.75
C PRO A 57 -8.44 20.47 -3.15
N GLN A 58 -7.36 20.94 -2.53
CA GLN A 58 -6.74 22.24 -2.81
C GLN A 58 -5.48 22.13 -3.67
N GLU A 59 -5.02 20.91 -3.96
CA GLU A 59 -3.80 20.67 -4.73
C GLU A 59 -4.12 20.23 -6.15
N GLN A 60 -3.30 20.64 -7.10
CA GLN A 60 -3.32 20.11 -8.45
C GLN A 60 -2.13 19.17 -8.65
N PRO A 61 -2.27 18.10 -9.45
CA PRO A 61 -1.12 17.27 -9.77
C PRO A 61 -0.05 18.11 -10.48
N SER A 62 1.21 18.00 -10.05
CA SER A 62 2.36 18.55 -10.77
C SER A 62 2.67 17.75 -12.03
N VAL A 63 2.29 16.47 -12.07
CA VAL A 63 2.29 15.62 -13.27
C VAL A 63 0.97 14.88 -13.37
N LEU A 64 0.34 14.92 -14.55
CA LEU A 64 -0.86 14.17 -14.86
C LEU A 64 -0.76 13.56 -16.26
N SER A 65 -0.23 12.34 -16.36
CA SER A 65 -0.13 11.55 -17.59
C SER A 65 -0.83 10.19 -17.45
N PRO A 66 -1.05 9.44 -18.54
CA PRO A 66 -1.61 8.08 -18.46
C PRO A 66 -0.77 7.13 -17.58
N GLU A 67 0.53 7.33 -17.48
CA GLU A 67 1.47 6.47 -16.76
C GLU A 67 1.80 6.98 -15.36
N ARG A 68 1.58 8.27 -15.09
CA ARG A 68 1.92 8.87 -13.80
C ARG A 68 0.92 9.93 -13.32
N ILE A 69 0.65 9.90 -12.02
CA ILE A 69 0.04 11.01 -11.29
C ILE A 69 1.04 11.43 -10.22
N GLN A 70 1.43 12.71 -10.19
CA GLN A 70 2.34 13.25 -9.18
C GLN A 70 1.74 14.48 -8.51
N TYR A 71 1.89 14.56 -7.21
CA TYR A 71 1.60 15.75 -6.40
C TYR A 71 2.83 16.14 -5.60
N ASP A 72 3.07 17.43 -5.44
CA ASP A 72 4.08 17.96 -4.52
C ASP A 72 3.34 18.77 -3.46
N VAL A 73 3.28 18.25 -2.23
CA VAL A 73 2.39 18.77 -1.17
C VAL A 73 3.17 19.22 0.05
N ILE A 74 2.74 20.32 0.67
CA ILE A 74 3.28 20.74 1.96
C ILE A 74 2.51 20.00 3.06
N ALA A 75 3.06 18.86 3.50
CA ALA A 75 2.41 18.03 4.53
C ALA A 75 2.58 18.59 5.95
N ALA A 76 3.53 19.51 6.17
CA ALA A 76 3.80 20.16 7.45
C ALA A 76 4.14 21.66 7.25
N PRO A 77 3.51 22.59 8.00
CA PRO A 77 3.77 24.02 7.86
C PRO A 77 5.25 24.36 8.09
N GLY A 78 5.78 25.26 7.26
CA GLY A 78 7.17 25.72 7.36
C GLY A 78 8.22 24.72 6.89
N GLN A 79 7.80 23.62 6.25
CA GLN A 79 8.70 22.62 5.69
C GLN A 79 8.60 22.55 4.15
N GLY A 80 9.60 21.92 3.52
CA GLY A 80 9.59 21.67 2.08
C GLY A 80 8.53 20.63 1.67
N PRO A 81 8.27 20.50 0.36
CA PRO A 81 7.23 19.61 -0.14
C PRO A 81 7.60 18.14 0.00
N VAL A 82 6.57 17.30 0.07
CA VAL A 82 6.61 15.85 -0.13
C VAL A 82 6.17 15.56 -1.55
N SER A 83 6.98 14.83 -2.32
CA SER A 83 6.56 14.34 -3.63
C SER A 83 5.85 12.99 -3.50
N LEU A 84 4.65 12.90 -4.06
CA LEU A 84 3.81 11.70 -4.12
C LEU A 84 3.60 11.33 -5.59
N ALA A 85 4.41 10.42 -6.12
CA ALA A 85 4.31 9.92 -7.49
C ALA A 85 3.71 8.51 -7.51
N PHE A 86 2.67 8.30 -8.32
CA PHE A 86 1.98 7.04 -8.52
C PHE A 86 2.10 6.62 -9.97
N ASP A 87 2.61 5.41 -10.20
CA ASP A 87 2.91 4.87 -11.53
C ASP A 87 1.92 3.79 -11.96
N PHE A 88 1.63 3.77 -13.25
CA PHE A 88 0.67 2.86 -13.88
C PHE A 88 1.24 2.23 -15.15
N ASP A 89 0.81 1.01 -15.46
CA ASP A 89 1.08 0.38 -16.75
C ASP A 89 0.22 0.98 -17.87
N ALA A 90 0.49 0.59 -19.12
CA ALA A 90 -0.28 1.02 -20.30
C ALA A 90 -1.78 0.61 -20.25
N GLN A 91 -2.17 -0.29 -19.34
CA GLN A 91 -3.57 -0.66 -19.10
C GLN A 91 -4.17 0.09 -17.89
N GLY A 92 -3.47 1.10 -17.39
CA GLY A 92 -3.87 1.93 -16.26
C GLY A 92 -3.90 1.19 -14.93
N ARG A 93 -3.14 0.10 -14.77
CA ARG A 93 -3.03 -0.63 -13.50
C ARG A 93 -1.83 -0.16 -12.71
N PHE A 94 -2.02 -0.04 -11.39
CA PHE A 94 -0.97 0.40 -10.48
C PHE A 94 0.26 -0.51 -10.54
N THR A 95 1.43 0.10 -10.75
CA THR A 95 2.73 -0.56 -10.80
C THR A 95 3.65 -0.17 -9.66
N GLY A 96 3.41 0.96 -9.01
CA GLY A 96 4.26 1.42 -7.93
C GLY A 96 4.03 2.87 -7.56
N ALA A 97 4.76 3.31 -6.55
CA ALA A 97 4.76 4.69 -6.12
C ALA A 97 6.12 5.09 -5.56
N ILE A 98 6.40 6.39 -5.59
CA ILE A 98 7.54 7.02 -4.93
C ILE A 98 6.98 8.11 -4.02
N ILE A 99 7.36 8.03 -2.76
CA ILE A 99 7.00 9.00 -1.73
C ILE A 99 8.30 9.54 -1.18
N ASP A 100 8.63 10.79 -1.48
CA ASP A 100 9.91 11.37 -1.09
C ASP A 100 9.77 12.72 -0.41
N ALA A 101 10.75 13.00 0.45
CA ALA A 101 10.93 14.30 1.08
C ALA A 101 12.40 14.46 1.47
N MET A 102 12.79 15.70 1.77
CA MET A 102 14.12 15.98 2.30
C MET A 102 14.30 15.41 3.71
N LEU A 103 13.26 15.50 4.55
CA LEU A 103 13.32 15.07 5.94
C LEU A 103 12.22 14.07 6.26
N LYS A 104 12.42 13.26 7.31
CA LYS A 104 11.42 12.30 7.77
C LYS A 104 10.18 12.99 8.32
N GLU A 105 10.37 14.10 9.03
CA GLU A 105 9.31 14.89 9.65
C GLU A 105 8.38 15.51 8.61
N GLN A 106 8.88 15.75 7.40
CA GLN A 106 8.11 16.21 6.25
C GLN A 106 7.20 15.12 5.71
N ASN A 107 7.56 13.84 5.89
CA ASN A 107 6.98 12.72 5.15
C ASN A 107 6.14 11.79 6.04
N PRO A 108 4.99 12.25 6.57
CA PRO A 108 4.12 11.43 7.39
C PRO A 108 3.56 10.25 6.60
N VAL A 109 3.43 10.38 5.28
CA VAL A 109 2.92 9.34 4.39
C VAL A 109 3.84 8.11 4.40
N ALA A 110 5.13 8.30 4.11
CA ALA A 110 6.10 7.19 4.14
C ALA A 110 6.32 6.66 5.56
N ALA A 111 6.32 7.52 6.58
CA ALA A 111 6.47 7.10 7.98
C ALA A 111 5.32 6.21 8.45
N GLN A 112 4.07 6.56 8.12
CA GLN A 112 2.89 5.75 8.44
C GLN A 112 2.88 4.42 7.69
N LEU A 113 3.23 4.42 6.40
CA LEU A 113 3.35 3.18 5.62
C LEU A 113 4.45 2.27 6.20
N ALA A 114 5.60 2.81 6.59
CA ALA A 114 6.66 2.04 7.24
C ALA A 114 6.21 1.43 8.58
N ALA A 115 5.44 2.17 9.38
CA ALA A 115 4.87 1.65 10.64
C ALA A 115 3.87 0.52 10.37
N TRP A 116 2.99 0.68 9.38
CA TRP A 116 2.05 -0.37 8.98
C TRP A 116 2.79 -1.62 8.45
N LEU A 117 3.81 -1.45 7.61
CA LEU A 117 4.65 -2.55 7.12
C LEU A 117 5.33 -3.27 8.28
N ARG A 118 5.79 -2.53 9.29
CA ARG A 118 6.39 -3.12 10.49
C ARG A 118 5.41 -4.02 11.24
N ALA A 119 4.17 -3.57 11.38
CA ALA A 119 3.11 -4.34 12.04
C ALA A 119 2.66 -5.56 11.23
N LYS A 120 2.60 -5.46 9.90
CA LYS A 120 2.04 -6.52 9.02
C LYS A 120 3.08 -7.49 8.46
N ALA A 121 4.32 -7.05 8.25
CA ALA A 121 5.38 -7.81 7.58
C ALA A 121 6.69 -7.85 8.39
N GLY A 122 6.69 -7.40 9.65
CA GLY A 122 7.84 -7.42 10.55
C GLY A 122 8.86 -6.32 10.27
N ASN A 123 10.06 -6.42 10.87
CA ASN A 123 11.05 -5.32 10.86
C ASN A 123 11.65 -4.98 9.49
N GLY A 124 11.35 -5.75 8.43
CA GLY A 124 11.99 -5.64 7.12
C GLY A 124 13.45 -6.10 7.15
N VAL A 125 14.02 -6.30 5.97
CA VAL A 125 15.42 -6.72 5.79
C VAL A 125 16.27 -5.50 5.44
N ARG A 126 17.41 -5.33 6.12
CA ARG A 126 18.39 -4.30 5.75
C ARG A 126 19.15 -4.73 4.50
N ARG A 127 19.20 -3.88 3.47
CA ARG A 127 19.98 -4.09 2.24
C ARG A 127 20.59 -2.78 1.79
N THR A 128 21.92 -2.70 1.77
CA THR A 128 22.65 -1.53 1.25
C THR A 128 22.18 -0.21 1.91
N GLY A 129 21.95 -0.22 3.22
CA GLY A 129 21.43 0.94 3.98
C GLY A 129 19.90 1.03 4.01
N ASP A 130 19.21 0.53 3.00
CA ASP A 130 17.74 0.55 2.94
C ASP A 130 17.11 -0.49 3.86
N ARG A 131 15.85 -0.22 4.25
CA ARG A 131 14.97 -1.22 4.84
C ARG A 131 13.96 -1.68 3.81
N VAL A 132 13.88 -2.99 3.60
CA VAL A 132 13.09 -3.60 2.53
C VAL A 132 12.03 -4.54 3.09
N TRP A 133 10.80 -4.43 2.59
CA TRP A 133 9.71 -5.36 2.84
C TRP A 133 9.17 -5.93 1.53
N THR A 134 8.51 -7.08 1.62
CA THR A 134 7.68 -7.62 0.55
C THR A 134 6.30 -7.95 1.11
N HIS A 135 5.26 -7.42 0.51
CA HIS A 135 3.88 -7.62 0.94
C HIS A 135 2.92 -7.43 -0.25
N GLY A 136 1.85 -8.24 -0.36
CA GLY A 136 0.83 -8.08 -1.41
C GLY A 136 1.35 -8.14 -2.86
N GLY A 137 2.51 -8.76 -3.10
CA GLY A 137 3.17 -8.75 -4.42
C GLY A 137 3.87 -7.43 -4.77
N PHE A 138 4.15 -6.59 -3.78
CA PHE A 138 4.97 -5.38 -3.90
C PHE A 138 6.23 -5.49 -3.05
N ARG A 139 7.28 -4.83 -3.51
CA ARG A 139 8.49 -4.57 -2.74
C ARG A 139 8.47 -3.12 -2.29
N PHE A 140 8.71 -2.92 -1.00
CA PHE A 140 8.80 -1.61 -0.37
C PHE A 140 10.24 -1.39 0.04
N ARG A 141 10.80 -0.23 -0.28
CA ARG A 141 12.17 0.14 0.05
C ARG A 141 12.14 1.52 0.69
N LEU A 142 12.44 1.55 1.97
CA LEU A 142 12.64 2.78 2.71
C LEU A 142 14.13 3.10 2.76
N THR A 143 14.49 4.24 2.18
CA THR A 143 15.82 4.83 2.23
C THR A 143 15.80 5.98 3.24
N GLU A 144 16.73 5.92 4.20
CA GLU A 144 16.93 6.95 5.24
C GLU A 144 18.40 7.38 5.20
N VAL A 145 18.69 8.49 4.52
CA VAL A 145 20.02 9.09 4.46
C VAL A 145 20.12 10.15 5.55
N HIS A 146 21.17 10.10 6.37
CA HIS A 146 21.33 11.05 7.49
C HIS A 146 22.12 12.30 7.11
N MET A 147 22.75 12.31 5.92
CA MET A 147 23.50 13.44 5.35
C MET A 147 23.22 13.54 3.85
N ALA A 148 21.96 13.74 3.47
CA ALA A 148 21.64 14.06 2.10
C ALA A 148 21.82 15.58 1.91
N GLY A 149 22.61 15.99 0.91
CA GLY A 149 22.74 17.40 0.54
C GLY A 149 21.44 17.89 -0.09
N GLU A 150 21.41 18.02 -1.41
CA GLU A 150 20.19 18.37 -2.17
C GLU A 150 19.29 17.16 -2.48
N GLU A 151 19.74 15.95 -2.17
CA GLU A 151 18.99 14.72 -2.41
C GLU A 151 17.97 14.43 -1.30
N SER A 152 16.89 13.72 -1.63
CA SER A 152 15.88 13.31 -0.64
C SER A 152 16.51 12.38 0.41
N ALA A 153 16.45 12.79 1.68
CA ALA A 153 16.98 11.98 2.77
C ALA A 153 15.99 10.92 3.27
N TYR A 154 14.69 11.05 2.95
CA TYR A 154 13.67 10.09 3.36
C TYR A 154 12.75 9.72 2.18
N ARG A 155 12.94 8.51 1.65
CA ARG A 155 12.21 8.03 0.46
C ARG A 155 11.65 6.64 0.67
N MET A 156 10.35 6.47 0.42
CA MET A 156 9.71 5.18 0.27
C MET A 156 9.44 4.91 -1.21
N ARG A 157 10.08 3.87 -1.75
CA ARG A 157 9.82 3.36 -3.10
C ARG A 157 9.03 2.07 -3.01
N ILE A 158 7.98 1.98 -3.82
CA ILE A 158 7.07 0.84 -3.91
C ILE A 158 7.10 0.34 -5.35
N ASP A 159 7.54 -0.90 -5.56
CA ASP A 159 7.62 -1.51 -6.88
C ASP A 159 6.82 -2.81 -6.89
N ARG A 160 5.88 -2.93 -7.83
CA ARG A 160 5.17 -4.19 -8.10
C ARG A 160 6.20 -5.25 -8.48
N GLN A 161 6.13 -6.41 -7.83
CA GLN A 161 6.97 -7.54 -8.19
C GLN A 161 6.38 -8.26 -9.42
N PRO A 162 7.23 -8.70 -10.36
CA PRO A 162 6.82 -9.68 -11.36
C PRO A 162 6.34 -10.95 -10.65
N ARG A 163 5.41 -11.67 -11.29
CA ARG A 163 4.96 -12.98 -10.78
C ARG A 163 6.05 -14.01 -10.97
#